data_AF-A0A318SS16-F1
#
_entry.id   AF-A0A318SS16-F1
#
_cell.length_a   1.000
_cell.length_b   1.000
_cell.length_c   1.000
_cell.angle_alpha   90.00
_cell.angle_beta   90.00
_cell.angle_gamma   90.00
#
_symmetry.space_group_name_H-M   'P 1'
#
loop_
_entity.id
_entity.type
_entity.pdbx_description
1 polymer ?
#
loop_
_entity_poly.entity_id
_entity_poly.type
_entity_poly.pdbx_seq_one_letter_code
_entity_poly.pdbx_strand_id
1 'polypeptide(L)' 'MPTPIYVRINAAPELFGASLRTFYRWANDGSIRIYKRGGCSFVKVTEVMAWIEEGTSTEVA' A
#
# COMPACT_ATOMS: atom_id res chain seq x y z
N MET A 1 -0.83 8.05 -18.79
CA MET A 1 -1.78 8.59 -17.79
C MET A 1 -1.00 8.96 -16.54
N PRO A 2 -1.36 10.01 -15.80
CA PRO A 2 -0.67 10.36 -14.56
C PRO A 2 -0.85 9.25 -13.52
N THR A 3 0.23 8.87 -12.84
CA THR A 3 0.20 7.89 -11.75
C THR A 3 -0.50 8.50 -10.52
N PRO A 4 -1.52 7.83 -9.95
CA PRO A 4 -2.21 8.36 -8.79
C PRO A 4 -1.27 8.39 -7.59
N ILE A 5 -1.20 9.55 -6.90
CA ILE A 5 -0.35 9.72 -5.71
C ILE A 5 -0.97 8.98 -4.50
N TYR A 6 -2.30 9.00 -4.41
CA TYR A 6 -3.08 8.29 -3.40
C TYR A 6 -4.17 7.47 -4.07
N VAL A 7 -4.42 6.28 -3.54
CA VAL A 7 -5.53 5.42 -3.96
C VAL A 7 -6.40 5.05 -2.79
N ARG A 8 -7.69 4.79 -3.07
CA ARG A 8 -8.64 4.28 -2.09
C ARG A 8 -8.14 2.93 -1.59
N ILE A 9 -8.25 2.69 -0.28
CA ILE A 9 -7.89 1.38 0.28
C ILE A 9 -8.68 0.23 -0.38
N ASN A 10 -9.92 0.49 -0.79
CA ASN A 10 -10.76 -0.52 -1.46
C ASN A 10 -10.30 -0.83 -2.90
N ALA A 11 -9.55 0.08 -3.55
CA ALA A 11 -8.99 -0.13 -4.89
C ALA A 11 -7.54 -0.67 -4.84
N ALA A 12 -6.87 -0.55 -3.69
CA ALA A 12 -5.50 -1.01 -3.50
C ALA A 12 -5.31 -2.53 -3.77
N PRO A 13 -6.27 -3.42 -3.44
CA PRO A 13 -6.13 -4.84 -3.75
C PRO A 13 -5.95 -5.16 -5.23
N GLU A 14 -6.68 -4.46 -6.09
CA GLU A 14 -6.60 -4.62 -7.54
C GLU A 14 -5.28 -4.06 -8.09
N LEU A 15 -4.81 -2.93 -7.56
CA LEU A 15 -3.55 -2.31 -8.00
C LEU A 15 -2.30 -3.12 -7.63
N PHE A 16 -2.26 -3.67 -6.41
CA PHE A 16 -1.04 -4.25 -5.84
C PHE A 16 -1.10 -5.78 -5.69
N GLY A 17 -2.22 -6.41 -6.07
CA GLY A 17 -2.37 -7.86 -5.98
C GLY A 17 -2.40 -8.42 -4.56
N ALA A 18 -2.76 -7.61 -3.56
CA ALA A 18 -2.77 -7.99 -2.15
C ALA A 18 -4.15 -7.83 -1.50
N SER A 19 -4.52 -8.74 -0.59
CA SER A 19 -5.83 -8.64 0.07
C SER A 19 -5.96 -7.38 0.93
N LEU A 20 -7.19 -6.87 1.10
CA LEU A 20 -7.45 -5.73 2.00
C LEU A 20 -6.95 -6.01 3.43
N ARG A 21 -7.08 -7.25 3.92
CA ARG A 21 -6.55 -7.70 5.22
C ARG A 21 -5.03 -7.54 5.30
N THR A 22 -4.33 -7.83 4.21
CA THR A 22 -2.88 -7.67 4.12
C THR A 22 -2.46 -6.21 4.31
N PHE A 23 -3.16 -5.28 3.66
CA PHE A 23 -2.91 -3.85 3.86
C PHE A 23 -3.11 -3.40 5.30
N TYR A 24 -4.20 -3.84 5.95
CA TYR A 24 -4.42 -3.53 7.36
C TYR A 24 -3.37 -4.16 8.28
N ARG A 25 -2.86 -5.36 7.95
CA ARG A 25 -1.75 -5.97 8.67
C ARG A 25 -0.47 -5.14 8.53
N TRP A 26 -0.07 -4.80 7.31
CA TRP A 26 1.09 -3.91 7.08
C TRP A 26 0.94 -2.57 7.80
N ALA A 27 -0.27 -2.01 7.83
CA ALA A 27 -0.51 -0.77 8.56
C ALA A 27 -0.45 -0.92 10.08
N ASN A 28 -0.95 -2.05 10.60
CA ASN A 28 -0.88 -2.38 12.02
C ASN A 28 0.56 -2.62 12.48
N ASP A 29 1.37 -3.23 11.63
CA ASP A 29 2.78 -3.53 11.90
C ASP A 29 3.69 -2.32 11.64
N GLY A 30 3.12 -1.18 11.22
CA GLY A 30 3.84 0.07 10.99
C GLY A 30 4.59 0.17 9.66
N SER A 31 4.49 -0.86 8.81
CA SER A 31 5.17 -0.94 7.52
C SER A 31 4.63 0.06 6.48
N ILE A 32 3.34 0.39 6.55
CA ILE A 32 2.70 1.42 5.70
C ILE A 32 1.70 2.25 6.51
N ARG A 33 1.25 3.36 5.96
CA ARG A 33 0.24 4.25 6.54
C ARG A 33 -1.06 4.24 5.74
N ILE A 34 -2.16 4.01 6.45
CA ILE A 34 -3.51 4.24 5.94
C ILE A 34 -3.99 5.62 6.39
N TYR A 35 -4.12 6.54 5.43
CA TYR A 35 -4.59 7.91 5.65
C TYR A 35 -6.11 7.93 5.72
N LYS A 36 -6.68 8.55 6.77
CA LYS A 36 -8.13 8.72 6.92
C LYS A 36 -8.53 10.18 6.70
N ARG A 37 -9.46 10.43 5.79
CA ARG A 37 -10.00 11.78 5.51
C ARG A 37 -11.44 11.68 5.01
N GLY A 38 -12.39 12.40 5.61
CA GLY A 38 -13.78 12.43 5.13
C GLY A 38 -14.48 11.07 5.10
N GLY A 39 -14.35 10.26 6.16
CA GLY A 39 -14.93 8.91 6.21
C GLY A 39 -14.26 7.89 5.28
N CYS A 40 -13.14 8.27 4.69
CA CYS A 40 -12.52 7.61 3.58
C CYS A 40 -11.07 7.22 3.92
N SER A 41 -10.66 6.00 3.57
CA SER A 41 -9.30 5.49 3.77
C SER A 41 -8.49 5.45 2.47
N PHE A 42 -7.23 5.87 2.54
CA PHE A 42 -6.32 5.99 1.42
C PHE A 42 -4.94 5.43 1.75
N VAL A 43 -4.21 5.02 0.72
CA VAL A 43 -2.79 4.68 0.80
C VAL A 43 -2.03 5.50 -0.22
N LYS A 44 -0.80 5.90 0.13
CA LYS A 44 0.11 6.59 -0.79
C LYS A 44 0.81 5.54 -1.64
N VAL A 45 0.72 5.64 -2.97
CA VAL A 45 1.23 4.60 -3.87
C VAL A 45 2.75 4.42 -3.71
N THR A 46 3.50 5.52 -3.64
CA THR A 46 4.96 5.48 -3.49
C THR A 46 5.42 4.83 -2.18
N GLU A 47 4.60 4.91 -1.13
CA GLU A 47 4.90 4.33 0.18
C GLU A 47 4.74 2.80 0.14
N VAL A 48 3.67 2.32 -0.48
CA VAL A 48 3.45 0.89 -0.68
C VAL A 48 4.49 0.29 -1.64
N MET A 49 4.86 1.00 -2.71
CA MET A 49 5.93 0.56 -3.61
C MET A 49 7.27 0.41 -2.89
N ALA A 50 7.70 1.45 -2.15
CA ALA A 50 8.94 1.41 -1.40
C ALA A 50 8.98 0.24 -0.42
N TRP A 51 7.87 -0.04 0.27
CA TRP A 51 7.75 -1.19 1.17
C TRP A 51 7.90 -2.54 0.45
N ILE A 52 7.29 -2.70 -0.73
CA ILE A 52 7.42 -3.92 -1.53
C ILE A 52 8.86 -4.11 -2.01
N GLU A 53 9.49 -3.04 -2.48
CA GLU A 53 10.86 -3.03 -2.98
C GLU A 53 11.87 -3.31 -1.85
N GLU A 54 11.67 -2.75 -0.66
CA GLU A 54 12.53 -2.96 0.51
C GLU A 54 12.55 -4.44 0.96
N GLY A 55 11.40 -5.11 0.90
CA GLY A 55 11.27 -6.55 1.15
C GLY A 55 12.04 -7.45 0.17
N THR A 56 12.57 -6.89 -0.92
CA THR A 56 13.33 -7.60 -1.96
C THR A 56 14.85 -7.56 -1.73
N SER A 57 15.32 -7.09 -0.56
CA SER A 57 16.76 -7.06 -0.22
C SER A 57 17.38 -8.43 0.10
N THR A 58 16.68 -9.54 -0.17
CA THR A 58 17.23 -10.90 -0.07
C THR A 58 16.88 -11.67 -1.34
N GLU A 59 17.92 -12.12 -2.05
CA GLU A 59 17.90 -12.96 -3.26
C GLU A 59 17.28 -12.36 -4.53
N VAL A 60 18.13 -11.68 -5.29
CA VAL A 60 18.15 -11.87 -6.75
C VAL A 60 18.71 -13.27 -7.02
N ALA A 61 17.82 -14.20 -7.37
CA ALA A 61 18.16 -15.45 -8.06
C ALA A 61 18.08 -15.25 -9.58
#